data_AF-A0A9E5MYU5-F1
#
_entry.id   AF-A0A9E5MYU5-F1
#
_cell.length_a   1.000
_cell.length_b   1.000
_cell.length_c   1.000
_cell.angle_alpha   90.00
_cell.angle_beta   90.00
_cell.angle_gamma   90.00
#
_symmetry.space_group_name_H-M   'P 1'
#
loop_
_entity.id
_entity.type
_entity.pdbx_description
1 polymer ?
#
loop_
_entity_poly.entity_id
_entity_poly.type
_entity_poly.pdbx_seq_one_letter_code
_entity_poly.pdbx_strand_id
1 'polypeptide(L)'
;EGQTAGPSAQAQLELDLKHVTCLARKGFCRMFSHEDQRYLPTVRVDCSDSILITMDTPLFQQTGVQSEEEFKQHLIWNADHNFYEKLSSFWRIDSSQGSEVFDMDWSAWQAYWGAGRERLDRPLPVLWKSPADAERPLSEQGVEAYLLDEAKANPARAAATDGIRDAGMQAALVPPIPELEPVSPPTAEEAVGG
;
A
#
# COMPACT_ATOMS: atom_id res chain seq x y z
N GLU A 1 10.21 -16.70 30.33
CA GLU A 1 9.78 -15.30 30.14
C GLU A 1 10.54 -14.74 28.95
N GLY A 2 9.87 -14.53 27.82
CA GLY A 2 10.50 -13.96 26.62
C GLY A 2 10.15 -12.49 26.55
N GLN A 3 11.04 -11.61 27.01
CA GLN A 3 10.94 -10.19 26.71
C GLN A 3 11.21 -10.01 25.21
N THR A 4 10.14 -9.81 24.44
CA THR A 4 10.23 -9.20 23.11
C THR A 4 10.75 -7.78 23.31
N ALA A 5 12.06 -7.61 23.20
CA ALA A 5 12.66 -6.28 23.16
C ALA A 5 12.00 -5.52 22.00
N GLY A 6 11.36 -4.39 22.32
CA GLY A 6 10.82 -3.49 21.30
C GLY A 6 11.92 -3.05 20.32
N PRO A 7 11.55 -2.56 19.12
CA PRO A 7 12.52 -2.06 18.16
C PRO A 7 13.43 -1.02 18.83
N SER A 8 14.74 -1.12 18.61
CA SER A 8 15.68 -0.14 19.12
C SER A 8 15.41 1.22 18.49
N ALA A 9 15.87 2.31 19.13
CA ALA A 9 15.71 3.68 18.65
C ALA A 9 16.32 3.97 17.25
N GLN A 10 16.96 2.97 16.62
CA GLN A 10 17.60 3.05 15.31
C GLN A 10 16.99 2.08 14.28
N ALA A 11 15.91 1.37 14.63
CA ALA A 11 15.27 0.46 13.69
C ALA A 11 14.62 1.27 12.55
N GLN A 12 14.94 0.88 11.32
CA GLN A 12 14.36 1.44 10.11
C GLN A 12 13.70 0.32 9.30
N LEU A 13 12.49 0.57 8.82
CA LEU A 13 11.80 -0.26 7.84
C LEU A 13 11.89 0.43 6.48
N GLU A 14 12.39 -0.28 5.47
CA GLU A 14 12.48 0.22 4.10
C GLU A 14 11.54 -0.57 3.20
N LEU A 15 10.74 0.15 2.41
CA LEU A 15 9.81 -0.39 1.43
C LEU A 15 10.16 0.20 0.06
N ASP A 16 10.57 -0.65 -0.87
CA ASP A 16 10.80 -0.29 -2.28
C ASP A 16 9.66 -0.88 -3.13
N LEU A 17 8.86 0.00 -3.73
CA LEU A 17 7.72 -0.34 -4.55
C LEU A 17 7.96 0.17 -5.97
N LYS A 18 7.97 -0.75 -6.92
CA LYS A 18 8.07 -0.41 -8.34
C LYS A 18 7.10 -1.23 -9.16
N HIS A 19 6.28 -0.58 -9.98
CA HIS A 19 5.22 -1.24 -10.75
C HIS A 19 4.27 -2.07 -9.88
N VAL A 20 3.82 -1.50 -8.76
CA VAL A 20 2.90 -2.16 -7.84
C VAL A 20 1.50 -1.58 -8.02
N THR A 21 0.49 -2.43 -8.18
CA THR A 21 -0.91 -2.06 -7.93
C THR A 21 -1.31 -2.59 -6.56
N CYS A 22 -1.53 -1.71 -5.59
CA CYS A 22 -1.82 -2.09 -4.20
C CYS A 22 -3.25 -1.68 -3.82
N LEU A 23 -4.09 -2.64 -3.45
CA LEU A 23 -5.37 -2.39 -2.80
C LEU A 23 -5.22 -2.44 -1.28
N ALA A 24 -5.05 -1.26 -0.68
CA ALA A 24 -4.82 -1.05 0.75
C ALA A 24 -6.12 -0.63 1.47
N ARG A 25 -7.03 -1.58 1.70
CA ARG A 25 -8.39 -1.32 2.26
C ARG A 25 -8.42 -0.63 3.62
N LYS A 26 -7.33 -0.73 4.40
CA LYS A 26 -7.22 -0.16 5.74
C LYS A 26 -6.13 0.93 5.81
N GLY A 27 -5.70 1.44 4.66
CA GLY A 27 -4.48 2.24 4.55
C GLY A 27 -3.27 1.36 4.24
N PHE A 28 -2.23 1.98 3.67
CA PHE A 28 -1.02 1.32 3.19
C PHE A 28 -0.09 0.94 4.34
N CYS A 29 0.13 1.87 5.28
CA CYS A 29 0.94 1.61 6.46
C CYS A 29 0.29 2.21 7.70
N ARG A 30 0.19 1.40 8.76
CA ARG A 30 -0.37 1.80 10.04
C ARG A 30 0.64 1.52 11.14
N MET A 31 0.97 2.52 11.93
CA MET A 31 1.95 2.45 13.00
C MET A 31 1.28 2.82 14.32
N PHE A 32 1.52 2.01 15.34
CA PHE A 32 0.93 2.15 16.66
C PHE A 32 2.03 2.15 17.71
N SER A 33 2.09 3.19 18.54
CA SER A 33 2.91 3.20 19.76
C SER A 33 2.01 3.24 21.00
N HIS A 34 2.48 2.57 22.06
CA HIS A 34 1.78 2.48 23.34
C HIS A 34 2.71 2.95 24.46
N GLU A 35 2.19 3.14 25.67
CA GLU A 35 3.00 3.59 26.81
C GLU A 35 4.18 2.66 27.12
N ASP A 36 3.96 1.35 26.95
CA ASP A 36 4.97 0.30 27.17
C ASP A 36 5.92 0.10 25.97
N GLN A 37 5.53 0.60 24.79
CA GLN A 37 6.32 0.51 23.55
C GLN A 37 6.20 1.82 22.78
N ARG A 38 6.94 2.82 23.27
CA ARG A 38 6.85 4.20 22.77
C ARG A 38 7.59 4.42 21.46
N TYR A 39 8.55 3.56 21.12
CA TYR A 39 9.39 3.73 19.95
C TYR A 39 8.77 3.07 18.73
N LEU A 40 8.52 3.89 17.71
CA LEU A 40 8.24 3.43 16.35
C LEU A 40 9.55 3.39 15.54
N PRO A 41 9.73 2.39 14.67
CA PRO A 41 10.79 2.44 13.69
C PRO A 41 10.49 3.54 12.66
N THR A 42 11.54 4.15 12.12
CA THR A 42 11.39 5.03 10.96
C THR A 42 11.01 4.19 9.74
N VAL A 43 9.94 4.57 9.04
CA VAL A 43 9.48 3.93 7.82
C VAL A 43 9.87 4.79 6.63
N ARG A 44 10.74 4.25 5.78
CA ARG A 44 11.08 4.82 4.49
C ARG A 44 10.35 4.08 3.39
N VAL A 45 9.65 4.82 2.54
CA VAL A 45 8.98 4.27 1.36
C VAL A 45 9.48 4.99 0.12
N ASP A 46 10.08 4.22 -0.77
CA ASP A 46 10.43 4.61 -2.13
C ASP A 46 9.41 3.95 -3.06
N CYS A 47 8.56 4.74 -3.68
CA CYS A 47 7.47 4.24 -4.52
C CYS A 47 7.56 4.86 -5.91
N SER A 48 7.66 4.03 -6.94
CA SER A 48 7.72 4.50 -8.33
C SER A 48 6.80 3.70 -9.23
N ASP A 49 6.29 4.34 -10.28
CA ASP A 49 5.55 3.70 -11.35
C ASP A 49 4.36 2.86 -10.83
N SER A 50 3.72 3.27 -9.72
CA SER A 50 2.79 2.42 -8.95
C SER A 50 1.40 3.05 -8.80
N ILE A 51 0.40 2.21 -8.52
CA ILE A 51 -0.98 2.62 -8.28
C ILE A 51 -1.38 2.19 -6.87
N LEU A 52 -1.69 3.15 -6.00
CA LEU A 52 -2.11 2.92 -4.62
C LEU A 52 -3.61 3.22 -4.49
N ILE A 53 -4.38 2.20 -4.14
CA ILE A 53 -5.84 2.24 -4.05
C ILE A 53 -6.21 2.06 -2.58
N THR A 54 -6.97 2.97 -1.99
CA THR A 54 -7.54 2.79 -0.65
C THR A 54 -9.05 2.69 -0.69
N MET A 55 -9.71 2.71 0.47
CA MET A 55 -11.18 2.72 0.59
C MET A 55 -11.61 3.91 1.44
N ASP A 56 -11.20 5.11 1.02
CA ASP A 56 -11.36 6.36 1.76
C ASP A 56 -10.69 6.33 3.15
N THR A 57 -9.67 5.48 3.28
CA THR A 57 -8.80 5.38 4.45
C THR A 57 -7.47 6.09 4.19
N PRO A 58 -6.85 6.69 5.21
CA PRO A 58 -5.58 7.38 5.03
C PRO A 58 -4.49 6.44 4.51
N LEU A 59 -3.60 6.94 3.65
CA LEU A 59 -2.50 6.13 3.11
C LEU A 59 -1.54 5.73 4.25
N PHE A 60 -1.17 6.69 5.09
CA PHE A 60 -0.39 6.48 6.31
C PHE A 60 -1.20 6.84 7.54
N GLN A 61 -1.19 5.97 8.54
CA GLN A 61 -1.81 6.24 9.85
C GLN A 61 -0.79 6.02 10.97
N GLN A 62 -0.64 7.00 11.85
CA GLN A 62 0.12 6.88 13.09
C GLN A 62 -0.81 7.15 14.27
N THR A 63 -0.72 6.33 15.31
CA THR A 63 -1.49 6.53 16.54
C THR A 63 -0.62 6.21 17.74
N GLY A 64 -0.66 7.05 18.79
CA GLY A 64 0.05 6.75 20.03
C GLY A 64 0.40 7.97 20.88
N VAL A 65 1.41 7.80 21.74
CA VAL A 65 1.71 8.74 22.83
C VAL A 65 2.75 9.81 22.50
N GLN A 66 3.27 9.82 21.27
CA GLN A 66 4.28 10.76 20.79
C GLN A 66 3.62 12.05 20.28
N SER A 67 4.36 13.16 20.20
CA SER A 67 3.86 14.39 19.59
C SER A 67 3.70 14.23 18.07
N GLU A 68 2.93 15.13 17.44
CA GLU A 68 2.79 15.17 15.99
C GLU A 68 4.14 15.34 15.28
N GLU A 69 5.02 16.21 15.79
CA GLU A 69 6.35 16.44 15.25
C GLU A 69 7.25 15.20 15.35
N GLU A 70 7.15 14.46 16.46
CA GLU A 70 7.87 13.20 16.63
C GLU A 70 7.35 12.15 15.63
N PHE A 71 6.03 12.02 15.45
CA PHE A 71 5.45 11.12 14.45
C PHE A 71 5.91 11.47 13.03
N LYS A 72 5.97 12.76 12.70
CA LYS A 72 6.44 13.24 11.40
C LYS A 72 7.87 12.83 11.07
N GLN A 73 8.73 12.64 12.07
CA GLN A 73 10.11 12.17 11.87
C GLN A 73 10.20 10.68 11.51
N HIS A 74 9.14 9.90 11.77
CA HIS A 74 9.12 8.45 11.53
C HIS A 74 8.63 8.06 10.14
N LEU A 75 8.24 9.01 9.29
CA LEU A 75 7.88 8.72 7.91
C LEU A 75 8.85 9.43 6.98
N ILE A 76 9.32 8.72 5.95
CA ILE A 76 10.11 9.25 4.86
C ILE A 76 9.45 8.76 3.57
N TRP A 77 8.86 9.67 2.80
CA TRP A 77 8.22 9.36 1.53
C TRP A 77 9.07 9.87 0.36
N ASN A 78 9.23 9.03 -0.67
CA ASN A 78 9.68 9.42 -2.00
C ASN A 78 8.78 8.73 -3.05
N ALA A 79 8.21 9.53 -3.95
CA ALA A 79 7.27 9.12 -4.98
C ALA A 79 7.64 9.69 -6.35
N ASP A 80 7.55 8.85 -7.37
CA ASP A 80 7.71 9.24 -8.76
C ASP A 80 6.74 8.48 -9.67
N HIS A 81 5.99 9.20 -10.52
CA HIS A 81 5.02 8.61 -11.46
C HIS A 81 4.00 7.64 -10.80
N ASN A 82 3.52 7.99 -9.60
CA ASN A 82 2.50 7.21 -8.90
C ASN A 82 1.09 7.75 -9.16
N PHE A 83 0.11 6.89 -8.95
CA PHE A 83 -1.32 7.20 -9.02
C PHE A 83 -2.00 6.81 -7.72
N TYR A 84 -3.01 7.60 -7.34
CA TYR A 84 -3.76 7.43 -6.10
C TYR A 84 -5.25 7.36 -6.41
N GLU A 85 -5.92 6.32 -5.92
CA GLU A 85 -7.34 6.08 -6.17
C GLU A 85 -8.09 5.89 -4.85
N LYS A 86 -9.31 6.43 -4.79
CA LYS A 86 -10.22 6.34 -3.63
C LYS A 86 -9.57 6.79 -2.31
N LEU A 87 -8.70 7.80 -2.41
CA LEU A 87 -7.91 8.36 -1.31
C LEU A 87 -8.24 9.84 -1.13
N SER A 88 -8.73 10.22 0.05
CA SER A 88 -8.99 11.62 0.42
C SER A 88 -7.92 12.19 1.38
N SER A 89 -7.37 11.33 2.24
CA SER A 89 -6.35 11.66 3.23
C SER A 89 -5.09 10.87 2.96
N PHE A 90 -3.93 11.53 2.90
CA PHE A 90 -2.64 10.87 2.68
C PHE A 90 -1.97 10.48 3.99
N TRP A 91 -2.15 11.28 5.04
CA TRP A 91 -1.51 11.04 6.32
C TRP A 91 -2.37 11.50 7.46
N ARG A 92 -2.66 10.57 8.38
CA ARG A 92 -3.37 10.84 9.62
C ARG A 92 -2.49 10.51 10.82
N ILE A 93 -2.40 11.44 11.77
CA ILE A 93 -1.70 11.25 13.05
C ILE A 93 -2.69 11.51 14.18
N ASP A 94 -2.90 10.50 15.00
CA ASP A 94 -3.73 10.53 16.21
C ASP A 94 -2.82 10.46 17.44
N SER A 95 -2.41 11.62 17.93
CA SER A 95 -1.50 11.78 19.06
C SER A 95 -2.27 12.01 20.35
N SER A 96 -1.93 11.27 21.41
CA SER A 96 -2.50 11.51 22.74
C SER A 96 -1.99 12.79 23.41
N GLN A 97 -0.95 13.43 22.86
CA GLN A 97 -0.44 14.72 23.36
C GLN A 97 -1.14 15.92 22.69
N GLY A 98 -1.80 15.70 21.56
CA GLY A 98 -2.57 16.71 20.84
C GLY A 98 -4.03 16.74 21.26
N SER A 99 -4.71 17.86 20.99
CA SER A 99 -6.16 17.98 21.18
C SER A 99 -6.97 17.65 19.91
N GLU A 100 -6.32 17.57 18.76
CA GLU A 100 -6.95 17.34 17.45
C GLU A 100 -6.17 16.27 16.68
N VAL A 101 -6.90 15.54 15.81
CA VAL A 101 -6.29 14.60 14.87
C VAL A 101 -5.69 15.39 13.72
N PHE A 102 -4.41 15.20 13.49
CA PHE A 102 -3.72 15.74 12.34
C PHE A 102 -4.10 14.93 11.09
N ASP A 103 -4.46 15.62 10.01
CA ASP A 103 -4.85 15.00 8.74
C ASP A 103 -4.32 15.82 7.55
N MET A 104 -3.69 15.17 6.59
CA MET A 104 -3.24 15.79 5.34
C MET A 104 -4.06 15.30 4.16
N ASP A 105 -4.69 16.24 3.46
CA ASP A 105 -5.16 16.02 2.10
C ASP A 105 -3.99 16.09 1.09
N TRP A 106 -4.30 15.98 -0.20
CA TRP A 106 -3.30 16.10 -1.27
C TRP A 106 -2.48 17.39 -1.21
N SER A 107 -3.14 18.54 -1.02
CA SER A 107 -2.45 19.84 -1.07
C SER A 107 -1.47 19.98 0.09
N ALA A 108 -1.86 19.55 1.28
CA ALA A 108 -1.01 19.55 2.46
C ALA A 108 0.16 18.55 2.30
N TRP A 109 -0.12 17.35 1.76
CA TRP A 109 0.87 16.32 1.49
C TRP A 109 1.96 16.81 0.51
N GLN A 110 1.53 17.37 -0.62
CA GLN A 110 2.45 17.89 -1.63
C GLN A 110 3.27 19.07 -1.09
N ALA A 111 2.65 19.96 -0.30
CA ALA A 111 3.37 21.07 0.32
C ALA A 111 4.41 20.60 1.35
N TYR A 112 4.10 19.55 2.11
CA TYR A 112 5.00 19.00 3.13
C TYR A 112 6.23 18.31 2.52
N TRP A 113 6.04 17.46 1.51
CA TRP A 113 7.13 16.72 0.88
C TRP A 113 7.87 17.52 -0.19
N GLY A 114 7.15 18.38 -0.91
CA GLY A 114 7.64 19.13 -2.06
C GLY A 114 7.93 18.26 -3.29
N ALA A 115 8.14 18.92 -4.43
CA ALA A 115 8.36 18.27 -5.73
C ALA A 115 9.63 17.39 -5.79
N GLY A 116 10.57 17.54 -4.84
CA GLY A 116 11.76 16.69 -4.75
C GLY A 116 11.46 15.28 -4.25
N ARG A 117 10.32 15.09 -3.56
CA ARG A 117 9.92 13.82 -2.92
C ARG A 117 8.54 13.35 -3.34
N GLU A 118 7.61 14.23 -3.69
CA GLU A 118 6.35 13.88 -4.34
C GLU A 118 6.33 14.61 -5.68
N ARG A 119 6.69 13.89 -6.76
CA ARG A 119 6.90 14.50 -8.08
C ARG A 119 5.60 14.77 -8.85
N LEU A 120 4.48 14.21 -8.40
CA LEU A 120 3.22 14.43 -9.07
C LEU A 120 2.67 15.82 -8.73
N ASP A 121 2.23 16.57 -9.73
CA ASP A 121 1.66 17.91 -9.54
C ASP A 121 0.23 17.86 -8.95
N ARG A 122 -0.55 16.84 -9.34
CA ARG A 122 -1.89 16.58 -8.83
C ARG A 122 -2.28 15.10 -9.07
N PRO A 123 -3.16 14.50 -8.25
CA PRO A 123 -3.64 13.14 -8.50
C PRO A 123 -4.35 13.09 -9.85
N LEU A 124 -3.99 12.11 -10.66
CA LEU A 124 -4.63 11.84 -11.94
C LEU A 124 -5.50 10.59 -11.81
N PRO A 125 -6.66 10.55 -12.47
CA PRO A 125 -7.56 9.41 -12.37
C PRO A 125 -6.95 8.19 -13.05
N VAL A 126 -7.22 7.01 -12.49
CA VAL A 126 -6.92 5.73 -13.14
C VAL A 126 -8.17 5.18 -13.79
N LEU A 127 -8.11 4.92 -15.09
CA LEU A 127 -9.24 4.34 -15.81
C LEU A 127 -9.09 2.82 -15.85
N TRP A 128 -9.90 2.11 -15.07
CA TRP A 128 -9.91 0.65 -15.03
C TRP A 128 -10.78 0.06 -16.16
N LYS A 129 -10.32 -1.03 -16.79
CA LYS A 129 -11.09 -1.77 -17.80
C LYS A 129 -12.40 -2.31 -17.23
N SER A 130 -12.36 -2.72 -15.98
CA SER A 130 -13.51 -3.08 -15.17
C SER A 130 -13.30 -2.50 -13.78
N PRO A 131 -14.32 -1.89 -13.15
CA PRO A 131 -14.15 -1.36 -11.81
C PRO A 131 -13.71 -2.48 -10.87
N ALA A 132 -12.56 -2.30 -10.20
CA ALA A 132 -12.15 -3.22 -9.15
C ALA A 132 -13.22 -3.22 -8.04
N ASP A 133 -13.83 -4.38 -7.82
CA ASP A 133 -14.69 -4.60 -6.65
C ASP A 133 -13.78 -4.73 -5.43
N ALA A 134 -13.52 -3.59 -4.80
CA ALA A 134 -12.66 -3.51 -3.64
C ALA A 134 -13.29 -4.11 -2.38
N GLU A 135 -14.53 -4.61 -2.42
CA GLU A 135 -15.15 -5.35 -1.31
C GLU A 135 -14.99 -6.86 -1.50
N ARG A 136 -14.92 -7.35 -2.75
CA ARG A 136 -14.75 -8.78 -3.07
C ARG A 136 -13.57 -9.42 -2.30
N PRO A 137 -13.73 -10.59 -1.66
CA PRO A 137 -12.66 -11.23 -0.89
C PRO A 137 -11.33 -11.37 -1.67
N LEU A 138 -10.19 -11.25 -0.98
CA LEU A 138 -8.86 -11.32 -1.62
C LEU A 138 -8.65 -12.63 -2.41
N SER A 139 -9.21 -13.74 -1.92
CA SER A 139 -9.18 -15.05 -2.61
C SER A 139 -9.89 -15.07 -3.96
N GLU A 140 -10.75 -14.10 -4.22
CA GLU A 140 -11.52 -13.94 -5.45
C GLU A 140 -11.03 -12.75 -6.30
N GLN A 141 -9.96 -12.08 -5.85
CA GLN A 141 -9.31 -11.03 -6.62
C GLN A 141 -8.35 -11.68 -7.62
N GLY A 142 -8.55 -11.40 -8.91
CA GLY A 142 -7.64 -11.79 -9.98
C GLY A 142 -6.98 -10.58 -10.64
N VAL A 143 -5.97 -10.85 -11.46
CA VAL A 143 -5.22 -9.84 -12.22
C VAL A 143 -6.15 -9.00 -13.10
N GLU A 144 -7.19 -9.62 -13.64
CA GLU A 144 -8.20 -9.00 -14.50
C GLU A 144 -8.94 -7.83 -13.84
N ALA A 145 -9.05 -7.83 -12.51
CA ALA A 145 -9.70 -6.75 -11.75
C ALA A 145 -8.87 -5.46 -11.72
N TYR A 146 -7.58 -5.54 -12.06
CA TYR A 146 -6.62 -4.43 -12.00
C TYR A 146 -6.06 -4.07 -13.38
N LEU A 147 -6.74 -4.46 -14.46
CA LEU A 147 -6.35 -4.08 -15.81
C LEU A 147 -6.81 -2.66 -16.13
N LEU A 148 -5.91 -1.90 -16.75
CA LEU A 148 -6.19 -0.56 -17.25
C LEU A 148 -7.08 -0.61 -18.50
N ASP A 149 -7.96 0.39 -18.63
CA ASP A 149 -8.78 0.60 -19.83
C ASP A 149 -7.88 1.12 -20.97
N GLU A 150 -7.85 0.39 -22.08
CA GLU A 150 -7.03 0.70 -23.26
C GLU A 150 -7.76 1.56 -24.29
N ALA A 151 -9.10 1.62 -24.22
CA ALA A 151 -9.91 2.34 -25.20
C ALA A 151 -9.99 3.85 -24.94
N LYS A 152 -9.56 4.29 -23.74
CA LYS A 152 -9.61 5.67 -23.30
C LYS A 152 -8.20 6.26 -23.18
N ALA A 153 -8.13 7.59 -23.23
CA ALA A 153 -6.93 8.33 -22.87
C ALA A 153 -6.70 8.21 -21.35
N ASN A 154 -6.14 7.08 -20.93
CA ASN A 154 -5.90 6.73 -19.54
C ASN A 154 -4.54 7.28 -19.09
N PRO A 155 -4.51 8.20 -18.10
CA PRO A 155 -3.26 8.79 -17.62
C PRO A 155 -2.24 7.78 -17.09
N ALA A 156 -2.68 6.59 -16.64
CA ALA A 156 -1.80 5.55 -16.13
C ALA A 156 -1.14 4.68 -17.22
N ARG A 157 -1.51 4.86 -18.50
CA ARG A 157 -0.94 4.11 -19.63
C ARG A 157 0.36 4.75 -20.11
N ALA A 158 1.39 3.92 -20.36
CA ALA A 158 2.73 4.38 -20.73
C ALA A 158 3.29 5.50 -19.81
N ALA A 159 2.85 5.48 -18.54
CA ALA A 159 3.08 6.54 -17.57
C ALA A 159 4.23 6.24 -16.61
N ALA A 160 4.86 5.07 -16.73
CA ALA A 160 6.05 4.77 -15.96
C ALA A 160 7.22 5.68 -16.38
N THR A 161 8.24 5.74 -15.54
CA THR A 161 9.48 6.52 -15.72
C THR A 161 10.22 6.22 -17.03
N ASP A 162 10.00 5.06 -17.65
CA ASP A 162 10.57 4.72 -18.96
C ASP A 162 9.75 5.22 -20.17
N GLY A 163 8.55 5.75 -19.93
CA GLY A 163 7.62 6.25 -20.94
C GLY A 163 7.03 5.17 -21.86
N ILE A 164 7.22 3.89 -21.53
CA ILE A 164 6.78 2.76 -22.35
C ILE A 164 5.78 1.90 -21.57
N ARG A 165 6.07 1.62 -20.29
CA ARG A 165 5.24 0.76 -19.47
C ARG A 165 4.12 1.53 -18.78
N ASP A 166 3.04 0.81 -18.53
CA ASP A 166 1.93 1.28 -17.71
C ASP A 166 2.37 1.41 -16.24
N ALA A 167 1.78 2.35 -15.51
CA ALA A 167 1.91 2.41 -14.07
C ALA A 167 1.18 1.23 -13.41
N GLY A 168 1.68 0.80 -12.26
CA GLY A 168 1.19 -0.34 -11.52
C GLY A 168 1.69 -1.68 -12.04
N MET A 169 0.98 -2.73 -11.62
CA MET A 169 1.32 -4.13 -11.88
C MET A 169 1.41 -4.44 -13.37
N GLN A 170 2.52 -5.08 -13.76
CA GLN A 170 2.70 -5.62 -15.09
C GLN A 170 2.04 -7.00 -15.19
N ALA A 171 0.77 -7.03 -15.61
CA ALA A 171 -0.06 -8.25 -15.64
C ALA A 171 0.63 -9.44 -16.35
N ALA A 172 1.37 -9.19 -17.43
CA ALA A 172 2.09 -10.21 -18.18
C ALA A 172 3.28 -10.85 -17.42
N LEU A 173 3.74 -10.22 -16.33
CA LEU A 173 4.84 -10.69 -15.48
C LEU A 173 4.34 -11.40 -14.22
N VAL A 174 3.03 -11.44 -13.99
CA VAL A 174 2.46 -12.14 -12.83
C VAL A 174 2.58 -13.65 -13.08
N PRO A 175 3.18 -14.42 -12.15
CA PRO A 175 3.27 -15.87 -12.29
C PRO A 175 1.87 -16.50 -12.38
N PRO A 176 1.69 -17.58 -13.16
CA PRO A 176 0.44 -18.33 -13.15
C PRO A 176 0.19 -18.94 -11.77
N ILE A 177 -1.07 -19.07 -11.39
CA ILE A 177 -1.46 -19.78 -10.16
C ILE A 177 -1.04 -21.26 -10.32
N PRO A 178 -0.31 -21.85 -9.36
CA PRO A 178 0.03 -23.26 -9.41
C PRO A 178 -1.25 -24.11 -9.49
N GLU A 179 -1.34 -24.99 -10.47
CA GLU A 179 -2.41 -26.01 -10.47
C GLU A 179 -2.21 -26.91 -9.25
N LEU A 180 -3.22 -26.97 -8.38
CA LEU A 180 -3.20 -27.94 -7.28
C LEU A 180 -3.24 -29.34 -7.90
N GLU A 181 -2.21 -30.16 -7.64
CA GLU A 181 -2.24 -31.54 -8.10
C GLU A 181 -3.49 -32.24 -7.54
N PRO A 182 -4.26 -32.95 -8.38
CA PRO A 182 -5.44 -33.65 -7.93
C PRO A 182 -5.02 -34.63 -6.84
N VAL A 183 -5.55 -34.45 -5.64
CA VAL A 183 -5.37 -35.39 -4.53
C VAL A 183 -5.90 -36.72 -5.01
N SER A 184 -4.99 -37.67 -5.27
CA SER A 184 -5.38 -39.01 -5.68
C SER A 184 -6.31 -39.58 -4.60
N PRO A 185 -7.49 -40.09 -4.97
CA PRO A 185 -8.38 -40.69 -3.98
C PRO A 185 -7.65 -41.82 -3.26
N PRO A 186 -7.90 -42.03 -1.95
CA PRO A 186 -7.27 -43.11 -1.21
C PRO A 186 -7.55 -44.43 -1.93
N THR A 187 -6.48 -45.17 -2.22
CA THR A 187 -6.55 -46.49 -2.83
C THR A 187 -7.41 -47.38 -1.93
N ALA A 188 -8.50 -47.91 -2.47
CA ALA A 188 -9.39 -48.83 -1.79
C ALA A 188 -8.70 -50.20 -1.64
N GLU A 189 -7.70 -50.30 -0.76
CA GLU A 189 -7.03 -51.57 -0.45
C GLU A 189 -6.63 -51.68 1.02
N GLU A 190 -7.50 -51.24 1.94
CA GLU A 190 -7.51 -51.72 3.33
C GLU A 190 -8.95 -51.88 3.82
N ALA A 191 -9.71 -52.75 3.16
CA ALA A 191 -11.03 -53.17 3.63
C ALA A 191 -11.26 -54.68 3.44
N VAL A 192 -10.21 -55.51 3.53
CA VAL A 192 -10.37 -56.96 3.78
C VAL A 192 -9.18 -57.45 4.60
N GLY A 193 -9.37 -57.55 5.90
CA GLY A 193 -8.43 -58.15 6.84
C GLY A 193 -9.16 -58.45 8.15
N GLY A 194 -10.14 -59.36 8.05
CA GLY A 194 -10.75 -60.04 9.20
C GLY A 194 -9.92 -61.23 9.66
#